data_AF-A0A2N4ST22-F1
#
_entry.id   AF-A0A2N4ST22-F1
#
_cell.length_a   1.000
_cell.length_b   1.000
_cell.length_c   1.000
_cell.angle_alpha   90.00
_cell.angle_beta   90.00
_cell.angle_gamma   90.00
#
_symmetry.space_group_name_H-M   'P 1'
#
loop_
_entity.id
_entity.type
_entity.pdbx_description
1 polymer ?
#
loop_
_entity_poly.entity_id
_entity_poly.type
_entity_poly.pdbx_seq_one_letter_code
_entity_poly.pdbx_strand_id
1 'polypeptide(L)'
;MTDRPLHLYMTMSEMFSDHLSATGAYPDKFILSTVLHRQYLRDWVLMRQMVTTRIDPTHHMGVPIEISDTTVSIMVASDGTEVALP
;
A
#
# COMPACT_ATOMS: atom_id res chain seq x y z
N MET A 1 -19.39 2.78 -0.95
CA MET A 1 -18.16 1.97 -0.81
C MET A 1 -18.32 1.15 0.46
N THR A 2 -18.36 -0.16 0.34
CA THR A 2 -18.51 -1.07 1.49
C THR A 2 -17.24 -0.99 2.32
N ASP A 3 -17.35 -0.53 3.57
CA ASP A 3 -16.24 -0.42 4.52
C ASP A 3 -15.81 -1.83 4.94
N ARG A 4 -15.06 -2.50 4.06
CA ARG A 4 -14.51 -3.84 4.31
C ARG A 4 -13.22 -3.65 5.10
N PRO A 5 -13.14 -4.18 6.34
CA PRO A 5 -11.92 -4.06 7.13
C PRO A 5 -10.76 -4.71 6.40
N LEU A 6 -9.57 -4.13 6.51
CA LEU A 6 -8.32 -4.61 5.91
C LEU A 6 -8.27 -4.55 4.37
N HIS A 7 -9.28 -4.01 3.70
CA HIS A 7 -9.38 -4.10 2.25
C HIS A 7 -8.20 -3.46 1.53
N LEU A 8 -7.86 -2.21 1.86
CA LEU A 8 -6.79 -1.49 1.16
C LEU A 8 -5.43 -2.08 1.52
N TYR A 9 -5.21 -2.43 2.78
CA TYR A 9 -3.96 -3.06 3.21
C TYR A 9 -3.70 -4.39 2.49
N MET A 10 -4.74 -5.23 2.34
CA MET A 10 -4.61 -6.51 1.64
C MET A 10 -4.39 -6.29 0.14
N THR A 11 -5.14 -5.38 -0.49
CA THR A 11 -4.94 -5.05 -1.90
C THR A 11 -3.52 -4.56 -2.19
N MET A 12 -2.98 -3.66 -1.36
CA MET A 12 -1.58 -3.21 -1.50
C MET A 12 -0.58 -4.37 -1.29
N SER A 13 -0.88 -5.32 -0.41
CA SER A 13 -0.04 -6.50 -0.16
C SER A 13 -0.05 -7.49 -1.33
N GLU A 14 -1.21 -7.67 -1.97
CA GLU A 14 -1.37 -8.46 -3.19
C GLU A 14 -0.56 -7.83 -4.33
N MET A 15 -0.74 -6.53 -4.58
CA MET A 15 0.03 -5.81 -5.62
C MET A 15 1.55 -5.88 -5.39
N PHE A 16 1.98 -5.71 -4.14
CA PHE A 16 3.39 -5.89 -3.76
C PHE A 16 3.89 -7.32 -4.09
N SER A 17 3.12 -8.33 -3.69
CA SER A 17 3.49 -9.73 -3.87
C SER A 17 3.54 -10.11 -5.35
N ASP A 18 2.60 -9.62 -6.15
CA ASP A 18 2.55 -9.81 -7.60
C ASP A 18 3.75 -9.15 -8.29
N HIS A 19 4.07 -7.90 -7.92
CA HIS A 19 5.23 -7.20 -8.47
C HIS A 19 6.54 -7.91 -8.13
N LEU A 20 6.73 -8.29 -6.86
CA LEU A 20 7.93 -8.98 -6.41
C LEU A 20 8.07 -10.35 -7.11
N SER A 21 6.97 -11.06 -7.29
CA SER A 21 6.98 -12.35 -7.99
C SER A 21 7.29 -12.21 -9.48
N ALA A 22 6.81 -11.15 -10.14
CA ALA A 22 7.02 -10.92 -11.56
C ALA A 22 8.42 -10.36 -11.89
N THR A 23 8.95 -9.50 -11.04
CA THR A 23 10.18 -8.73 -11.33
C THR A 23 11.39 -9.14 -10.50
N GLY A 24 11.17 -9.80 -9.35
CA GLY A 24 12.22 -10.08 -8.37
C GLY A 24 12.70 -8.84 -7.60
N ALA A 25 12.08 -7.68 -7.81
CA ALA A 25 12.43 -6.42 -7.18
C ALA A 25 11.27 -5.88 -6.32
N TYR A 26 11.61 -5.03 -5.35
CA TYR A 26 10.60 -4.29 -4.60
C TYR A 26 10.07 -3.13 -5.45
N PRO A 27 8.79 -2.75 -5.32
CA PRO A 27 8.33 -1.48 -5.84
C PRO A 27 9.10 -0.32 -5.20
N ASP A 28 9.23 0.79 -5.93
CA ASP A 28 9.92 1.98 -5.42
C ASP A 28 9.10 2.65 -4.32
N LYS A 29 7.79 2.79 -4.53
CA LYS A 29 6.87 3.45 -3.59
C LYS A 29 5.41 3.18 -3.90
N PHE A 30 4.56 3.47 -2.91
CA PHE A 30 3.13 3.69 -3.12
C PHE A 30 2.83 5.19 -3.02
N ILE A 31 1.90 5.67 -3.84
CA ILE A 31 1.37 7.03 -3.75
C ILE A 31 -0.13 6.91 -3.45
N LEU A 32 -0.57 7.47 -2.33
CA LEU A 32 -1.97 7.43 -1.90
C LEU A 32 -2.57 8.84 -1.88
N SER A 33 -3.83 8.96 -2.32
CA SER A 33 -4.63 10.14 -1.98
C SER A 33 -4.87 10.23 -0.48
N THR A 34 -5.16 11.42 0.04
CA THR A 34 -5.49 11.60 1.47
C THR A 34 -6.65 10.71 1.92
N VAL A 35 -7.62 10.45 1.03
CA VAL A 35 -8.77 9.57 1.33
C VAL A 35 -8.32 8.13 1.54
N LEU A 36 -7.53 7.58 0.60
CA LEU A 36 -7.05 6.21 0.70
C LEU A 36 -5.99 6.06 1.79
N HIS A 37 -5.15 7.06 2.04
CA HIS A 37 -4.24 7.04 3.18
C HIS A 37 -4.98 6.93 4.53
N ARG A 38 -6.11 7.64 4.70
CA ARG A 38 -6.95 7.46 5.91
C ARG A 38 -7.53 6.05 6.02
N GLN A 39 -7.94 5.46 4.90
CA GLN A 39 -8.39 4.07 4.88
C GLN A 39 -7.24 3.11 5.24
N TYR A 40 -6.07 3.34 4.67
CA TYR A 40 -4.86 2.56 4.95
C TYR A 40 -4.51 2.59 6.44
N LEU A 41 -4.54 3.76 7.08
CA LEU A 41 -4.26 3.87 8.52
C LEU A 41 -5.28 3.11 9.37
N ARG A 42 -6.56 3.07 8.98
CA ARG A 42 -7.57 2.25 9.67
C ARG A 42 -7.25 0.76 9.55
N ASP A 43 -6.94 0.31 8.34
CA ASP A 43 -6.56 -1.09 8.09
C ASP A 43 -5.26 -1.45 8.82
N TRP A 44 -4.27 -0.55 8.83
CA TRP A 44 -3.00 -0.70 9.53
C TRP A 44 -3.20 -0.86 11.04
N VAL A 45 -4.10 -0.10 11.67
CA VAL A 45 -4.41 -0.24 13.10
C VAL A 45 -4.95 -1.65 13.40
N LEU A 46 -5.82 -2.17 12.54
CA LEU A 46 -6.35 -3.52 12.66
C LEU A 46 -5.25 -4.57 12.45
N MET A 47 -4.41 -4.42 11.43
CA MET A 47 -3.28 -5.32 11.19
C MET A 47 -2.29 -5.35 12.34
N ARG A 48 -1.98 -4.19 12.91
CA ARG A 48 -1.06 -4.07 14.06
C ARG A 48 -1.55 -4.87 15.27
N GLN A 49 -2.86 -5.02 15.45
CA GLN A 49 -3.42 -5.83 16.53
C GLN A 49 -3.26 -7.33 16.28
N MET A 50 -3.06 -7.75 15.03
CA MET A 50 -2.92 -9.15 14.63
C MET A 50 -1.48 -9.63 14.58
N VAL A 51 -0.50 -8.73 14.53
CA VAL A 51 0.93 -9.07 14.40
C VAL A 51 1.72 -8.67 15.63
N THR A 52 2.73 -9.47 15.99
CA THR A 52 3.63 -9.16 17.11
C THR A 52 4.78 -8.24 16.69
N THR A 53 5.06 -8.14 15.39
CA THR A 53 6.11 -7.31 14.83
C THR A 53 5.69 -5.84 14.77
N ARG A 54 6.60 -4.93 15.13
CA ARG A 54 6.39 -3.50 14.94
C ARG A 54 6.37 -3.18 13.44
N ILE A 55 5.20 -2.81 12.94
CA ILE A 55 5.02 -2.27 11.59
C ILE A 55 5.04 -0.73 11.63
N ASP A 56 5.57 -0.10 10.58
CA ASP A 56 5.64 1.35 10.41
C ASP A 56 4.48 1.81 9.52
N PRO A 57 3.61 2.75 9.95
CA PRO A 57 2.51 3.21 9.12
C PRO A 57 2.94 4.03 7.89
N THR A 58 4.21 4.45 7.81
CA THR A 58 4.76 5.17 6.64
C THR A 58 5.32 4.24 5.57
N HIS A 59 5.36 2.93 5.84
CA HIS A 59 5.85 1.91 4.92
C HIS A 59 4.86 0.75 4.81
N HIS A 60 4.57 0.31 3.59
CA HIS A 60 3.84 -0.92 3.34
C HIS A 60 4.83 -2.03 3.00
N MET A 61 5.02 -3.00 3.91
CA MET A 61 5.95 -4.13 3.71
C MET A 61 7.39 -3.70 3.36
N GLY A 62 7.83 -2.55 3.89
CA GLY A 62 9.16 -1.97 3.61
C GLY A 62 9.20 -1.04 2.39
N VAL A 63 8.10 -0.89 1.65
CA VAL A 63 7.95 0.07 0.55
C VAL A 63 7.41 1.40 1.09
N PRO A 64 8.04 2.55 0.82
CA PRO A 64 7.59 3.84 1.32
C PRO A 64 6.23 4.24 0.75
N ILE A 65 5.44 4.95 1.54
CA ILE A 65 4.15 5.53 1.15
C ILE A 65 4.27 7.05 1.08
N GLU A 66 4.00 7.61 -0.10
CA GLU A 66 3.84 9.04 -0.33
C GLU A 66 2.35 9.42 -0.38
N ILE A 67 2.04 10.66 -0.01
CA ILE A 67 0.67 11.18 -0.01
C ILE A 67 0.57 12.28 -1.08
N SER A 68 -0.38 12.15 -2.00
CA SER A 68 -0.61 13.10 -3.08
C SER A 68 -2.09 13.18 -3.42
N ASP A 69 -2.66 14.37 -3.33
CA ASP A 69 -4.06 14.62 -3.71
C ASP A 69 -4.23 14.92 -5.22
N THR A 70 -3.13 15.07 -5.96
CA THR A 70 -3.16 15.44 -7.39
C THR A 70 -3.10 14.23 -8.32
N THR A 71 -2.85 13.05 -7.78
CA THR A 71 -2.64 11.82 -8.56
C THR A 71 -3.62 10.75 -8.12
N VAL A 72 -4.00 9.87 -9.05
CA VAL A 72 -4.66 8.61 -8.71
C VAL A 72 -3.72 7.85 -7.76
N SER A 73 -4.28 7.12 -6.80
CA SER A 73 -3.43 6.28 -5.95
C SER A 73 -2.79 5.19 -6.81
N ILE A 74 -1.47 5.05 -6.72
CA ILE A 74 -0.70 4.13 -7.56
C ILE A 74 0.37 3.39 -6.73
N MET A 75 0.83 2.28 -7.27
CA MET A 75 2.13 1.70 -6.98
C MET A 75 3.11 2.09 -8.08
N VAL A 76 4.30 2.54 -7.71
CA VAL A 76 5.40 2.80 -8.64
C VAL A 76 6.34 1.59 -8.59
N ALA A 77 6.44 0.87 -9.70
CA ALA A 77 7.35 -0.25 -9.89
C ALA A 77 8.83 0.21 -9.87
N SER A 78 9.74 -0.73 -9.66
CA SER A 78 11.20 -0.50 -9.68
C SER A 78 11.77 0.04 -11.00
N ASP A 79 11.02 -0.07 -12.10
CA ASP A 79 11.37 0.48 -13.40
C ASP A 79 10.67 1.82 -13.71
N GLY A 80 9.94 2.37 -12.72
CA GLY A 80 9.16 3.59 -12.84
C GLY A 80 7.75 3.40 -13.41
N THR A 81 7.34 2.17 -13.74
CA THR A 81 5.97 1.91 -14.22
C THR A 81 4.95 2.20 -13.13
N GLU A 82 3.90 2.95 -13.48
CA GLU A 82 2.80 3.27 -12.56
C GLU A 82 1.64 2.29 -12.72
N VAL A 83 1.21 1.69 -11.61
CA VAL A 83 0.08 0.75 -11.55
C VAL A 83 -0.99 1.31 -10.63
N ALA A 84 -2.20 1.52 -11.15
CA ALA A 84 -3.31 2.07 -10.37
C ALA A 84 -3.76 1.13 -9.25
N LEU A 85 -3.99 1.70 -8.07
CA LEU A 85 -4.70 1.04 -6.98
C LEU A 85 -6.21 1.07 -7.29
N PRO A 86 -6.93 -0.05 -7.08
CA PRO A 86 -8.37 -0.14 -7.32
C PRO A 86 -9.23 0.61 -6.28
#